data_AF-A0A965VIC0-F1
#
_entry.id   AF-A0A965VIC0-F1
#
_cell.length_a   1.000
_cell.length_b   1.000
_cell.length_c   1.000
_cell.angle_alpha   90.00
_cell.angle_beta   90.00
_cell.angle_gamma   90.00
#
_symmetry.space_group_name_H-M   'P 1'
#
loop_
_entity.id
_entity.type
_entity.pdbx_description
1 polymer ?
#
loop_
_entity_poly.entity_id
_entity_poly.type
_entity_poly.pdbx_seq_one_letter_code
_entity_poly.pdbx_strand_id
1 'polypeptide(L)'
;MNGQPVGTGFVLQPDSGKILHAFVSLMDDAPKQSLFTGEGLMIFDRKIKAYQISNADKLQERNMPGTFIELNTKTCKLNGEGLWDLSKNLGQVKLQTFGVFKSNPTTDSLTMQAMMVLDFFFDNGVLKRMFKDFENKMPSMKPASTDAEVLTHGLTDILGKERADKALSDLSLYGNYKKFPDELNKSLVLSDIQLRYVPEAQAFASSGMFSIANILKNEVFRYVKGVITIRKLKTGDLLDIYIEPSANTWYYFSYSKGVMLAVSSNTEFNNELDQVKAKNKKQNVTEGPSFRFDLTKPIKKDQYLNRIAQLGLYGNRISDDTGSEDASDD
;
A
#
# COMPACT_ATOMS: atom_id res chain seq x y z
N MET A 1 15.61 -28.17 4.91
CA MET A 1 15.11 -29.56 4.70
C MET A 1 16.25 -30.34 4.05
N ASN A 2 16.84 -31.33 4.74
CA ASN A 2 18.09 -31.99 4.33
C ASN A 2 19.27 -31.02 4.07
N GLY A 3 19.46 -30.03 4.94
CA GLY A 3 20.52 -29.01 4.80
C GLY A 3 20.22 -27.90 3.79
N GLN A 4 19.17 -28.01 2.96
CA GLN A 4 18.77 -26.97 2.02
C GLN A 4 17.97 -25.85 2.71
N PRO A 5 18.13 -24.59 2.26
CA PRO A 5 17.36 -23.45 2.76
C PRO A 5 15.87 -23.63 2.46
N VAL A 6 15.04 -23.18 3.38
CA VAL A 6 13.58 -23.14 3.23
C VAL A 6 13.11 -21.71 3.44
N GLY A 7 12.03 -21.33 2.78
CA GLY A 7 11.44 -20.00 2.91
C GLY A 7 10.04 -20.03 3.50
N THR A 8 9.71 -18.96 4.20
CA THR A 8 8.42 -18.73 4.86
C THR A 8 7.98 -17.30 4.57
N GLY A 9 6.89 -17.12 3.83
CA GLY A 9 6.40 -15.81 3.40
C GLY A 9 6.11 -15.77 1.90
N PHE A 10 6.18 -14.59 1.28
CA PHE A 10 6.04 -14.47 -0.17
C PHE A 10 7.19 -13.68 -0.80
N VAL A 11 7.59 -14.12 -1.98
CA VAL A 11 8.79 -13.67 -2.69
C VAL A 11 8.44 -13.37 -4.13
N LEU A 12 9.02 -12.30 -4.68
CA LEU A 12 8.93 -11.99 -6.10
C LEU A 12 10.09 -12.64 -6.83
N GLN A 13 9.78 -13.48 -7.83
CA GLN A 13 10.77 -13.93 -8.80
C GLN A 13 10.89 -12.87 -9.92
N PRO A 14 12.02 -12.14 -10.03
CA PRO A 14 12.10 -10.97 -10.92
C PRO A 14 11.94 -11.31 -12.40
N ASP A 15 12.47 -12.47 -12.83
CA ASP A 15 12.50 -12.85 -14.24
C ASP A 15 11.13 -13.32 -14.76
N SER A 16 10.35 -14.00 -13.93
CA SER A 16 9.04 -14.54 -14.29
C SER A 16 7.88 -13.63 -13.85
N GLY A 17 8.14 -12.66 -12.97
CA GLY A 17 7.10 -11.85 -12.34
C GLY A 17 6.14 -12.66 -11.46
N LYS A 18 6.46 -13.89 -11.11
CA LYS A 18 5.61 -14.72 -10.25
C LYS A 18 5.82 -14.34 -8.79
N ILE A 19 4.72 -14.13 -8.07
CA ILE A 19 4.73 -14.15 -6.61
C ILE A 19 4.65 -15.60 -6.19
N LEU A 20 5.68 -16.08 -5.51
CA LEU A 20 5.68 -17.38 -4.86
C LEU A 20 5.37 -17.17 -3.38
N HIS A 21 4.49 -17.99 -2.83
CA HIS A 21 4.18 -18.01 -1.41
C HIS A 21 4.61 -19.36 -0.84
N ALA A 22 5.27 -19.33 0.31
CA ALA A 22 5.92 -20.49 0.89
C ALA A 22 5.63 -20.56 2.39
N PHE A 23 5.51 -21.78 2.90
CA PHE A 23 5.43 -22.06 4.32
C PHE A 23 6.39 -23.19 4.62
N VAL A 24 7.64 -22.83 4.98
CA VAL A 24 8.73 -23.81 5.20
C VAL A 24 8.97 -24.67 3.94
N SER A 25 8.80 -24.07 2.76
CA SER A 25 8.98 -24.76 1.48
C SER A 25 10.43 -24.64 1.03
N LEU A 26 10.94 -25.68 0.35
CA LEU A 26 12.23 -25.59 -0.34
C LEU A 26 12.21 -24.41 -1.31
N MET A 27 13.26 -23.59 -1.24
CA MET A 27 13.47 -22.51 -2.19
C MET A 27 14.54 -22.96 -3.17
N ASP A 28 14.27 -22.80 -4.47
CA ASP A 28 15.32 -22.96 -5.47
C ASP A 28 16.36 -21.81 -5.36
N ASP A 29 17.49 -21.97 -6.03
CA ASP A 29 18.60 -21.01 -5.98
C ASP A 29 18.38 -19.74 -6.83
N ALA A 30 17.23 -19.60 -7.52
CA ALA A 30 16.99 -18.43 -8.35
C ALA A 30 16.92 -17.16 -7.49
N PRO A 31 17.45 -16.01 -7.98
CA PRO A 31 17.34 -14.74 -7.29
C PRO A 31 15.88 -14.36 -7.03
N LYS A 32 15.56 -14.03 -5.78
CA LYS A 32 14.21 -13.64 -5.37
C LYS A 32 14.27 -12.39 -4.48
N GLN A 33 13.35 -11.45 -4.68
CA GLN A 33 13.12 -10.39 -3.71
C GLN A 33 12.16 -10.92 -2.65
N SER A 34 12.61 -11.03 -1.40
CA SER A 34 11.68 -11.25 -0.29
C SER A 34 10.79 -10.02 -0.13
N LEU A 35 9.48 -10.22 -0.21
CA LEU A 35 8.48 -9.17 -0.03
C LEU A 35 7.91 -9.21 1.39
N PHE A 36 7.87 -10.40 1.99
CA PHE A 36 7.45 -10.65 3.36
C PHE A 36 8.12 -11.95 3.82
N THR A 37 8.58 -11.97 5.07
CA THR A 37 9.15 -13.17 5.68
C THR A 37 8.47 -13.41 7.02
N GLY A 38 7.94 -14.61 7.21
CA GLY A 38 7.42 -15.04 8.50
C GLY A 38 8.57 -15.56 9.36
N GLU A 39 8.79 -14.94 10.51
CA GLU A 39 9.90 -15.26 11.42
C GLU A 39 9.40 -15.56 12.84
N GLY A 40 10.18 -16.34 13.59
CA GLY A 40 9.93 -16.63 15.00
C GLY A 40 9.62 -18.11 15.28
N LEU A 41 8.78 -18.33 16.29
CA LEU A 41 8.39 -19.65 16.77
C LEU A 41 7.35 -20.26 15.85
N MET A 42 7.47 -21.56 15.59
CA MET A 42 6.44 -22.34 14.90
C MET A 42 5.63 -23.13 15.92
N ILE A 43 4.31 -22.97 15.89
CA ILE A 43 3.39 -23.76 16.71
C ILE A 43 2.32 -24.40 15.82
N PHE A 44 1.64 -25.40 16.39
CA PHE A 44 0.45 -25.99 15.78
C PHE A 44 -0.77 -25.71 16.65
N ASP A 45 -1.71 -24.92 16.13
CA ASP A 45 -2.99 -24.68 16.77
C ASP A 45 -3.95 -25.84 16.44
N ARG A 46 -4.24 -26.66 17.45
CA ARG A 46 -5.12 -27.83 17.33
C ARG A 46 -6.59 -27.47 17.08
N LYS A 47 -7.06 -26.29 17.52
CA LYS A 47 -8.46 -25.86 17.38
C LYS A 47 -8.77 -25.56 15.92
N ILE A 48 -7.92 -24.77 15.27
CA ILE A 48 -8.09 -24.38 13.87
C ILE A 48 -7.36 -25.30 12.88
N LYS A 49 -6.56 -26.25 13.40
CA LYS A 49 -5.74 -27.20 12.63
C LYS A 49 -4.82 -26.47 11.65
N ALA A 50 -4.00 -25.58 12.19
CA ALA A 50 -3.10 -24.78 11.40
C ALA A 50 -1.71 -24.68 12.03
N TYR A 51 -0.68 -24.63 11.18
CA TYR A 51 0.65 -24.25 11.60
C TYR A 51 0.75 -22.72 11.58
N GLN A 52 1.33 -22.14 12.61
CA GLN A 52 1.49 -20.70 12.78
C GLN A 52 2.95 -20.38 13.03
N ILE A 53 3.47 -19.31 12.43
CA ILE A 53 4.82 -18.80 12.68
C ILE A 53 4.73 -17.32 13.03
N SER A 54 5.21 -16.96 14.22
CA SER A 54 5.27 -15.57 14.70
C SER A 54 6.14 -15.45 15.96
N ASN A 55 6.23 -14.26 16.55
CA ASN A 55 6.81 -14.07 17.87
C ASN A 55 5.88 -14.59 18.99
N ALA A 56 6.43 -14.85 20.18
CA ALA A 56 5.70 -15.48 21.28
C ALA A 56 4.45 -14.68 21.69
N ASP A 57 4.55 -13.36 21.76
CA ASP A 57 3.45 -12.50 22.18
C ASP A 57 2.31 -12.52 21.17
N LYS A 58 2.62 -12.43 19.87
CA LYS A 58 1.62 -12.45 18.79
C LYS A 58 0.97 -13.81 18.55
N LEU A 59 1.67 -14.90 18.90
CA LEU A 59 1.05 -16.23 18.95
C LEU A 59 0.04 -16.37 20.10
N GLN A 60 0.20 -15.61 21.19
CA GLN A 60 -0.73 -15.59 22.32
C GLN A 60 -1.88 -14.60 22.10
N GLU A 61 -1.56 -13.38 21.66
CA GLU A 61 -2.50 -12.30 21.39
C GLU A 61 -2.28 -11.75 19.97
N ARG A 62 -3.22 -12.04 19.07
CA ARG A 62 -3.06 -11.74 17.63
C ARG A 62 -2.82 -10.26 17.32
N ASN A 63 -3.29 -9.36 18.18
CA ASN A 63 -3.14 -7.91 18.00
C ASN A 63 -1.74 -7.40 18.36
N MET A 64 -0.82 -8.25 18.86
CA MET A 64 0.56 -7.82 19.14
C MET A 64 1.31 -7.48 17.84
N PRO A 65 2.32 -6.58 17.90
CA PRO A 65 3.16 -6.24 16.76
C PRO A 65 3.92 -7.45 16.20
N GLY A 66 4.25 -7.40 14.90
CA GLY A 66 5.17 -8.31 14.25
C GLY A 66 4.53 -9.19 13.18
N THR A 67 5.36 -9.99 12.52
CA THR A 67 4.93 -10.85 11.41
C THR A 67 4.15 -12.05 11.92
N PHE A 68 3.08 -12.41 11.24
CA PHE A 68 2.37 -13.66 11.50
C PHE A 68 2.04 -14.35 10.17
N ILE A 69 2.23 -15.67 10.11
CA ILE A 69 1.82 -16.49 8.97
C ILE A 69 1.18 -17.78 9.46
N GLU A 70 0.13 -18.22 8.78
CA GLU A 70 -0.64 -19.40 9.12
C GLU A 70 -0.98 -20.23 7.89
N LEU A 71 -0.70 -21.53 7.98
CA LEU A 71 -1.09 -22.54 7.00
C LEU A 71 -2.13 -23.48 7.60
N ASN A 72 -3.35 -23.44 7.08
CA ASN A 72 -4.41 -24.36 7.47
C ASN A 72 -4.21 -25.74 6.83
N THR A 73 -4.13 -26.81 7.62
CA THR A 73 -3.78 -28.14 7.10
C THR A 73 -4.93 -28.86 6.40
N LYS A 74 -6.17 -28.35 6.50
CA LYS A 74 -7.33 -28.92 5.83
C LYS A 74 -7.62 -28.25 4.49
N THR A 75 -7.56 -26.93 4.47
CA THR A 75 -7.92 -26.12 3.30
C THR A 75 -6.72 -25.69 2.48
N CYS A 76 -5.50 -25.89 3.00
CA CYS A 76 -4.25 -25.39 2.42
C CYS A 76 -4.22 -23.87 2.26
N LYS A 77 -5.17 -23.14 2.88
CA LYS A 77 -5.18 -21.68 2.90
C LYS A 77 -3.96 -21.17 3.64
N LEU A 78 -3.28 -20.21 3.02
CA LEU A 78 -2.11 -19.54 3.58
C LEU A 78 -2.46 -18.07 3.80
N ASN A 79 -2.42 -17.65 5.06
CA ASN A 79 -2.70 -16.28 5.45
C ASN A 79 -1.44 -15.70 6.10
N GLY A 80 -1.22 -14.41 5.95
CA GLY A 80 -0.19 -13.75 6.72
C GLY A 80 -0.36 -12.24 6.77
N GLU A 81 0.30 -11.65 7.75
CA GLU A 81 0.27 -10.23 8.03
C GLU A 81 1.62 -9.75 8.57
N GLY A 82 1.93 -8.48 8.30
CA GLY A 82 3.14 -7.84 8.80
C GLY A 82 3.65 -6.77 7.84
N LEU A 83 4.87 -6.30 8.10
CA LEU A 83 5.54 -5.35 7.23
C LEU A 83 5.98 -6.01 5.93
N TRP A 84 5.71 -5.33 4.81
CA TRP A 84 6.08 -5.74 3.47
C TRP A 84 7.15 -4.84 2.88
N ASP A 85 8.09 -5.46 2.18
CA ASP A 85 9.15 -4.79 1.42
C ASP A 85 8.77 -4.75 -0.07
N LEU A 86 7.85 -3.84 -0.41
CA LEU A 86 7.40 -3.68 -1.79
C LEU A 86 8.42 -2.95 -2.66
N SER A 87 9.41 -2.26 -2.09
CA SER A 87 10.50 -1.63 -2.84
C SER A 87 11.72 -1.31 -1.96
N LYS A 88 12.90 -1.70 -2.47
CA LYS A 88 14.21 -1.31 -1.91
C LYS A 88 14.88 -0.16 -2.66
N ASN A 89 14.30 0.26 -3.80
CA ASN A 89 14.99 1.10 -4.79
C ASN A 89 14.27 2.43 -5.06
N LEU A 90 13.59 2.97 -4.04
CA LEU A 90 12.93 4.28 -4.09
C LEU A 90 13.84 5.43 -3.61
N GLY A 91 15.13 5.18 -3.36
CA GLY A 91 16.07 6.24 -2.98
C GLY A 91 15.64 6.95 -1.69
N GLN A 92 15.39 8.27 -1.77
CA GLN A 92 14.99 9.07 -0.60
C GLN A 92 13.48 9.02 -0.28
N VAL A 93 12.65 8.42 -1.15
CA VAL A 93 11.24 8.18 -0.81
C VAL A 93 11.18 6.96 0.10
N LYS A 94 10.75 7.17 1.35
CA LYS A 94 10.54 6.07 2.29
C LYS A 94 9.12 5.56 2.13
N LEU A 95 9.02 4.26 1.88
CA LEU A 95 7.77 3.53 1.82
C LEU A 95 7.80 2.47 2.90
N GLN A 96 6.91 2.60 3.88
CA GLN A 96 6.62 1.52 4.82
C GLN A 96 5.25 0.96 4.47
N THR A 97 5.18 -0.35 4.24
CA THR A 97 3.92 -1.03 3.93
C THR A 97 3.63 -2.04 5.02
N PHE A 98 2.48 -1.97 5.65
CA PHE A 98 1.91 -3.09 6.38
C PHE A 98 0.87 -3.75 5.48
N GLY A 99 0.82 -5.07 5.45
CA GLY A 99 -0.21 -5.74 4.67
C GLY A 99 -0.65 -7.08 5.22
N VAL A 100 -1.81 -7.49 4.75
CA VAL A 100 -2.44 -8.78 5.01
C VAL A 100 -2.63 -9.46 3.66
N PHE A 101 -2.18 -10.72 3.56
CA PHE A 101 -2.45 -11.54 2.38
C PHE A 101 -3.23 -12.79 2.79
N LYS A 102 -4.14 -13.20 1.89
CA LYS A 102 -4.96 -14.40 2.05
C LYS A 102 -4.91 -15.15 0.73
N SER A 103 -4.34 -16.35 0.74
CA SER A 103 -4.25 -17.24 -0.41
C SER A 103 -5.17 -18.44 -0.23
N ASN A 104 -5.96 -18.72 -1.27
CA ASN A 104 -6.80 -19.89 -1.36
C ASN A 104 -6.42 -20.73 -2.59
N PRO A 105 -5.70 -21.84 -2.41
CA PRO A 105 -5.27 -22.67 -3.53
C PRO A 105 -6.43 -23.36 -4.25
N THR A 106 -7.58 -23.55 -3.60
CA THR A 106 -8.77 -24.15 -4.21
C THR A 106 -9.38 -23.27 -5.30
N THR A 107 -9.31 -21.95 -5.13
CA THR A 107 -9.87 -20.96 -6.07
C THR A 107 -8.80 -20.21 -6.86
N ASP A 108 -7.53 -20.61 -6.71
CA ASP A 108 -6.36 -19.90 -7.24
C ASP A 108 -6.39 -18.39 -6.94
N SER A 109 -6.86 -18.02 -5.75
CA SER A 109 -7.03 -16.60 -5.38
C SER A 109 -5.98 -16.15 -4.38
N LEU A 110 -5.48 -14.92 -4.59
CA LEU A 110 -4.59 -14.21 -3.70
C LEU A 110 -5.13 -12.80 -3.49
N THR A 111 -5.56 -12.50 -2.27
CA THR A 111 -5.92 -11.14 -1.87
C THR A 111 -4.74 -10.53 -1.15
N MET A 112 -4.36 -9.30 -1.51
CA MET A 112 -3.34 -8.52 -0.82
C MET A 112 -3.95 -7.17 -0.45
N GLN A 113 -4.06 -6.90 0.85
CA GLN A 113 -4.53 -5.63 1.40
C GLN A 113 -3.40 -4.92 2.10
N ALA A 114 -3.28 -3.61 1.94
CA ALA A 114 -2.16 -2.86 2.48
C ALA A 114 -2.55 -1.50 3.06
N MET A 115 -1.79 -1.11 4.07
CA MET A 115 -1.59 0.25 4.53
C MET A 115 -0.20 0.71 4.09
N MET A 116 -0.11 1.87 3.43
CA MET A 116 1.14 2.46 2.97
C MET A 116 1.39 3.80 3.66
N VAL A 117 2.56 3.94 4.28
CA VAL A 117 3.09 5.19 4.81
C VAL A 117 4.18 5.69 3.88
N LEU A 118 3.91 6.80 3.19
CA LEU A 118 4.81 7.44 2.23
C LEU A 118 5.39 8.72 2.83
N ASP A 119 6.71 8.75 2.94
CA ASP A 119 7.48 9.92 3.38
C ASP A 119 8.45 10.34 2.27
N PHE A 120 8.21 11.51 1.69
CA PHE A 120 9.04 12.06 0.63
C PHE A 120 9.22 13.57 0.82
N PHE A 121 10.41 14.07 0.49
CA PHE A 121 10.71 15.49 0.57
C PHE A 121 9.83 16.29 -0.39
N PHE A 122 9.07 17.24 0.13
CA PHE A 122 8.18 18.10 -0.64
C PHE A 122 7.87 19.38 0.13
N ASP A 123 7.34 20.40 -0.56
CA ASP A 123 6.91 21.62 0.13
C ASP A 123 5.62 21.37 0.94
N ASN A 124 5.70 21.59 2.26
CA ASN A 124 4.57 21.39 3.17
C ASN A 124 3.40 22.36 2.90
N GLY A 125 3.65 23.55 2.36
CA GLY A 125 2.60 24.49 1.94
C GLY A 125 1.78 23.91 0.79
N VAL A 126 2.47 23.35 -0.20
CA VAL A 126 1.83 22.70 -1.36
C VAL A 126 1.05 21.43 -0.95
N LEU A 127 1.55 20.61 -0.03
CA LEU A 127 0.77 19.48 0.51
C LEU A 127 -0.42 19.93 1.35
N LYS A 128 -0.30 21.04 2.10
CA LYS A 128 -1.46 21.64 2.81
C LYS A 128 -2.51 22.17 1.83
N ARG A 129 -2.11 22.68 0.66
CA ARG A 129 -3.04 23.05 -0.41
C ARG A 129 -3.86 21.85 -0.86
N MET A 130 -3.18 20.73 -1.12
CA MET A 130 -3.86 19.46 -1.42
C MET A 130 -4.82 19.05 -0.32
N PHE A 131 -4.41 19.10 0.96
CA PHE A 131 -5.29 18.76 2.07
C PHE A 131 -6.56 19.64 2.13
N LYS A 132 -6.45 20.96 1.91
CA LYS A 132 -7.62 21.86 1.89
C LYS A 132 -8.64 21.46 0.82
N ASP A 133 -8.18 20.98 -0.33
CA ASP A 133 -9.10 20.45 -1.35
C ASP A 133 -9.80 19.19 -0.84
N PHE A 134 -9.09 18.27 -0.18
CA PHE A 134 -9.72 17.11 0.45
C PHE A 134 -10.76 17.53 1.46
N GLU A 135 -10.42 18.42 2.40
CA GLU A 135 -11.32 18.95 3.44
C GLU A 135 -12.64 19.46 2.85
N ASN A 136 -12.56 20.25 1.76
CA ASN A 136 -13.74 20.76 1.05
C ASN A 136 -14.59 19.67 0.36
N LYS A 137 -13.99 18.52 0.01
CA LYS A 137 -14.66 17.41 -0.70
C LYS A 137 -15.10 16.29 0.23
N MET A 138 -14.53 16.18 1.43
CA MET A 138 -14.81 15.13 2.42
C MET A 138 -16.32 14.89 2.66
N PRO A 139 -17.20 15.91 2.69
CA PRO A 139 -18.64 15.68 2.89
C PRO A 139 -19.30 14.83 1.79
N SER A 140 -18.76 14.85 0.57
CA SER A 140 -19.25 14.06 -0.57
C SER A 140 -18.52 12.73 -0.78
N MET A 141 -17.47 12.46 0.00
CA MET A 141 -16.67 11.24 -0.12
C MET A 141 -17.18 10.17 0.86
N LYS A 142 -17.06 8.90 0.48
CA LYS A 142 -17.41 7.78 1.35
C LYS A 142 -16.47 7.74 2.57
N PRO A 143 -16.98 7.72 3.81
CA PRO A 143 -16.18 7.50 5.02
C PRO A 143 -15.39 6.18 4.95
N ALA A 144 -14.14 6.21 5.38
CA ALA A 144 -13.34 5.01 5.58
C ALA A 144 -13.52 4.47 7.00
N SER A 145 -13.46 3.15 7.16
CA SER A 145 -13.57 2.50 8.47
C SER A 145 -12.31 2.72 9.29
N THR A 146 -12.45 3.13 10.54
CA THR A 146 -11.31 3.33 11.47
C THR A 146 -10.91 2.05 12.19
N ASP A 147 -11.64 0.95 11.98
CA ASP A 147 -11.41 -0.38 12.55
C ASP A 147 -10.94 -1.42 11.51
N ALA A 148 -10.69 -1.01 10.26
CA ALA A 148 -10.24 -1.89 9.19
C ALA A 148 -8.99 -2.68 9.61
N GLU A 149 -8.95 -3.99 9.31
CA GLU A 149 -7.90 -4.94 9.74
C GLU A 149 -6.48 -4.39 9.46
N VAL A 150 -6.23 -3.90 8.24
CA VAL A 150 -4.94 -3.33 7.83
C VAL A 150 -4.58 -2.03 8.54
N LEU A 151 -5.57 -1.22 8.92
CA LEU A 151 -5.34 0.01 9.68
C LEU A 151 -5.03 -0.35 11.14
N THR A 152 -5.86 -1.19 11.76
CA THR A 152 -5.70 -1.60 13.15
C THR A 152 -4.36 -2.28 13.39
N HIS A 153 -4.03 -3.33 12.62
CA HIS A 153 -2.76 -4.03 12.80
C HIS A 153 -1.58 -3.20 12.30
N GLY A 154 -1.75 -2.41 11.23
CA GLY A 154 -0.72 -1.51 10.74
C GLY A 154 -0.32 -0.44 11.77
N LEU A 155 -1.30 0.16 12.44
CA LEU A 155 -1.04 1.08 13.55
C LEU A 155 -0.35 0.39 14.72
N THR A 156 -0.74 -0.84 15.06
CA THR A 156 -0.07 -1.60 16.13
C THR A 156 1.38 -1.92 15.79
N ASP A 157 1.68 -2.32 14.56
CA ASP A 157 3.06 -2.58 14.11
C ASP A 157 3.90 -1.29 14.06
N ILE A 158 3.31 -0.15 13.69
CA ILE A 158 4.04 1.13 13.56
C ILE A 158 4.24 1.82 14.92
N LEU A 159 3.21 1.83 15.78
CA LEU A 159 3.18 2.62 17.01
C LEU A 159 3.50 1.79 18.27
N GLY A 160 3.39 0.47 18.17
CA GLY A 160 3.30 -0.43 19.32
C GLY A 160 1.89 -0.48 19.91
N LYS A 161 1.58 -1.59 20.61
CA LYS A 161 0.23 -1.91 21.11
C LYS A 161 -0.42 -0.79 21.92
N GLU A 162 0.22 -0.31 22.99
CA GLU A 162 -0.41 0.68 23.88
C GLU A 162 -0.78 1.99 23.17
N ARG A 163 0.12 2.47 22.29
CA ARG A 163 -0.11 3.71 21.54
C ARG A 163 -1.15 3.51 20.44
N ALA A 164 -1.17 2.36 19.78
CA ALA A 164 -2.17 2.01 18.79
C ALA A 164 -3.56 1.86 19.43
N ASP A 165 -3.68 1.13 20.55
CA ASP A 165 -4.93 0.97 21.29
C ASP A 165 -5.54 2.33 21.65
N LYS A 166 -4.71 3.26 22.14
CA LYS A 166 -5.13 4.63 22.44
C LYS A 166 -5.56 5.40 21.18
N ALA A 167 -4.78 5.31 20.12
CA ALA A 167 -5.06 6.02 18.86
C ALA A 167 -6.38 5.53 18.22
N LEU A 168 -6.59 4.21 18.17
CA LEU A 168 -7.82 3.58 17.67
C LEU A 168 -9.02 3.91 18.56
N SER A 169 -8.84 3.94 19.88
CA SER A 169 -9.88 4.36 20.82
C SER A 169 -10.28 5.82 20.59
N ASP A 170 -9.31 6.72 20.44
CA ASP A 170 -9.59 8.13 20.13
C ASP A 170 -10.35 8.28 18.80
N LEU A 171 -9.92 7.57 17.74
CA LEU A 171 -10.63 7.56 16.46
C LEU A 171 -12.06 7.04 16.58
N SER A 172 -12.28 5.97 17.34
CA SER A 172 -13.60 5.38 17.54
C SER A 172 -14.54 6.29 18.33
N LEU A 173 -14.03 6.98 19.36
CA LEU A 173 -14.84 7.81 20.25
C LEU A 173 -15.08 9.23 19.74
N TYR A 174 -14.09 9.82 19.05
CA TYR A 174 -14.10 11.24 18.69
C TYR A 174 -14.00 11.48 17.17
N GLY A 175 -13.63 10.47 16.39
CA GLY A 175 -13.40 10.61 14.95
C GLY A 175 -12.06 11.26 14.58
N ASN A 176 -11.22 11.60 15.57
CA ASN A 176 -9.91 12.20 15.39
C ASN A 176 -8.94 11.74 16.48
N TYR A 177 -7.64 11.95 16.27
CA TYR A 177 -6.65 11.66 17.31
C TYR A 177 -6.62 12.80 18.34
N LYS A 178 -6.57 12.49 19.66
CA LYS A 178 -6.29 13.52 20.67
C LYS A 178 -4.82 13.97 20.62
N LYS A 179 -3.92 13.01 20.42
CA LYS A 179 -2.50 13.25 20.17
C LYS A 179 -2.13 12.56 18.87
N PHE A 180 -1.91 13.35 17.82
CA PHE A 180 -1.54 12.83 16.51
C PHE A 180 -0.20 12.06 16.60
N PRO A 181 -0.09 10.83 16.06
CA PRO A 181 1.16 10.07 16.08
C PRO A 181 2.21 10.64 15.12
N ASP A 182 3.41 10.92 15.61
CA ASP A 182 4.50 11.50 14.81
C ASP A 182 4.95 10.58 13.65
N GLU A 183 4.84 9.27 13.85
CA GLU A 183 5.15 8.24 12.84
C GLU A 183 4.23 8.34 11.62
N LEU A 184 3.00 8.84 11.81
CA LEU A 184 2.03 9.04 10.74
C LEU A 184 2.10 10.45 10.15
N ASN A 185 2.86 11.38 10.73
CA ASN A 185 3.00 12.75 10.21
C ASN A 185 3.93 12.79 9.01
N LYS A 186 3.46 12.18 7.91
CA LYS A 186 4.17 11.88 6.68
C LYS A 186 3.43 12.45 5.49
N SER A 187 4.10 12.51 4.33
CA SER A 187 3.55 13.14 3.13
C SER A 187 2.18 12.59 2.75
N LEU A 188 2.01 11.26 2.82
CA LEU A 188 0.74 10.60 2.56
C LEU A 188 0.65 9.27 3.30
N VAL A 189 -0.46 9.03 4.01
CA VAL A 189 -0.76 7.73 4.61
C VAL A 189 -2.06 7.20 4.01
N LEU A 190 -1.97 6.01 3.43
CA LEU A 190 -3.04 5.34 2.71
C LEU A 190 -3.36 4.01 3.38
N SER A 191 -4.62 3.61 3.35
CA SER A 191 -5.07 2.33 3.91
C SER A 191 -6.14 1.69 3.04
N ASP A 192 -6.44 0.43 3.32
CA ASP A 192 -7.36 -0.41 2.54
C ASP A 192 -7.02 -0.40 1.04
N ILE A 193 -5.73 -0.48 0.73
CA ILE A 193 -5.25 -0.59 -0.64
C ILE A 193 -5.32 -2.06 -1.03
N GLN A 194 -6.20 -2.40 -1.97
CA GLN A 194 -6.16 -3.71 -2.63
C GLN A 194 -5.01 -3.70 -3.63
N LEU A 195 -4.03 -4.59 -3.46
CA LEU A 195 -2.86 -4.71 -4.32
C LEU A 195 -2.91 -6.01 -5.12
N ARG A 196 -2.31 -5.96 -6.30
CA ARG A 196 -1.92 -7.14 -7.06
C ARG A 196 -0.59 -6.90 -7.75
N TYR A 197 0.18 -7.95 -7.97
CA TYR A 197 1.32 -7.86 -8.87
C TYR A 197 0.87 -8.13 -10.30
N VAL A 198 1.27 -7.27 -11.23
CA VAL A 198 0.94 -7.32 -12.65
C VAL A 198 2.23 -7.58 -13.43
N PRO A 199 2.48 -8.83 -13.87
CA PRO A 199 3.71 -9.20 -14.55
C PRO A 199 3.99 -8.38 -15.82
N GLU A 200 2.96 -8.09 -16.61
CA GLU A 200 3.05 -7.31 -17.86
C GLU A 200 3.52 -5.87 -17.61
N ALA A 201 3.21 -5.34 -16.42
CA ALA A 201 3.63 -4.02 -15.98
C ALA A 201 4.91 -4.04 -15.15
N GLN A 202 5.38 -5.24 -14.76
CA GLN A 202 6.39 -5.47 -13.73
C GLN A 202 6.13 -4.62 -12.47
N ALA A 203 4.87 -4.61 -12.01
CA ALA A 203 4.40 -3.65 -11.02
C ALA A 203 3.57 -4.30 -9.91
N PHE A 204 3.76 -3.84 -8.68
CA PHE A 204 2.64 -3.83 -7.74
C PHE A 204 1.69 -2.71 -8.15
N ALA A 205 0.41 -3.02 -8.29
CA ALA A 205 -0.61 -2.07 -8.69
C ALA A 205 -1.81 -2.17 -7.76
N SER A 206 -2.36 -1.02 -7.37
CA SER A 206 -3.62 -1.00 -6.65
C SER A 206 -4.80 -1.23 -7.60
N SER A 207 -5.90 -1.75 -7.06
CA SER A 207 -7.18 -1.85 -7.75
C SER A 207 -8.31 -1.28 -6.90
N GLY A 208 -9.36 -0.78 -7.55
CA GLY A 208 -10.51 -0.19 -6.86
C GLY A 208 -10.18 1.13 -6.16
N MET A 209 -11.03 1.51 -5.21
CA MET A 209 -10.80 2.67 -4.34
C MET A 209 -9.91 2.26 -3.17
N PHE A 210 -9.13 3.21 -2.66
CA PHE A 210 -8.39 3.07 -1.40
C PHE A 210 -8.73 4.25 -0.50
N SER A 211 -8.42 4.13 0.80
CA SER A 211 -8.64 5.21 1.75
C SER A 211 -7.38 6.07 1.93
N ILE A 212 -7.58 7.37 2.10
CA ILE A 212 -6.55 8.25 2.63
C ILE A 212 -6.78 8.36 4.12
N ALA A 213 -5.81 7.96 4.93
CA ALA A 213 -5.86 8.12 6.38
C ALA A 213 -5.53 9.57 6.74
N ASN A 214 -4.39 10.09 6.26
CA ASN A 214 -3.96 11.46 6.53
C ASN A 214 -3.00 12.00 5.46
N ILE A 215 -2.91 13.33 5.40
CA ILE A 215 -1.93 14.09 4.62
C ILE A 215 -1.20 15.01 5.61
N LEU A 216 0.12 14.81 5.77
CA LEU A 216 0.87 15.36 6.89
C LEU A 216 0.16 14.98 8.20
N LYS A 217 -0.04 15.95 9.10
CA LYS A 217 -0.74 15.74 10.38
C LYS A 217 -2.27 15.87 10.32
N ASN A 218 -2.86 15.99 9.13
CA ASN A 218 -4.30 16.26 9.01
C ASN A 218 -5.04 14.99 8.56
N GLU A 219 -6.00 14.57 9.38
CA GLU A 219 -6.83 13.40 9.16
C GLU A 219 -7.80 13.58 7.98
N VAL A 220 -7.98 12.51 7.19
CA VAL A 220 -8.89 12.47 6.04
C VAL A 220 -9.92 11.35 6.22
N PHE A 221 -9.48 10.12 6.45
CA PHE A 221 -10.32 8.91 6.56
C PHE A 221 -11.48 8.87 5.56
N ARG A 222 -11.16 9.01 4.27
CA ARG A 222 -12.12 8.91 3.16
C ARG A 222 -11.59 8.01 2.06
N TYR A 223 -12.50 7.26 1.45
CA TYR A 223 -12.21 6.54 0.21
C TYR A 223 -12.11 7.50 -0.97
N VAL A 224 -11.15 7.22 -1.83
CA VAL A 224 -10.87 8.00 -3.03
C VAL A 224 -10.68 7.07 -4.22
N LYS A 225 -11.08 7.54 -5.41
CA LYS A 225 -10.71 6.88 -6.66
C LYS A 225 -9.23 7.15 -6.92
N GLY A 226 -8.51 6.16 -7.42
CA GLY A 226 -7.11 6.34 -7.70
C GLY A 226 -6.46 5.07 -8.22
N VAL A 227 -5.17 5.18 -8.51
CA VAL A 227 -4.34 4.02 -8.78
C VAL A 227 -2.91 4.33 -8.35
N ILE A 228 -2.28 3.37 -7.69
CA ILE A 228 -0.90 3.42 -7.21
C ILE A 228 -0.16 2.31 -7.92
N THR A 229 1.02 2.59 -8.48
CA THR A 229 1.89 1.55 -9.03
C THR A 229 3.32 1.71 -8.57
N ILE A 230 3.93 0.61 -8.15
CA ILE A 230 5.37 0.49 -7.87
C ILE A 230 5.95 -0.45 -8.92
N ARG A 231 6.54 0.14 -9.97
CA ARG A 231 7.17 -0.60 -11.07
C ARG A 231 8.62 -0.93 -10.76
N LYS A 232 8.98 -2.18 -10.96
CA LYS A 232 10.34 -2.70 -10.80
C LYS A 232 11.16 -2.40 -12.04
N LEU A 233 12.20 -1.59 -11.91
CA LEU A 233 13.12 -1.31 -13.02
C LEU A 233 14.56 -1.57 -12.57
N LYS A 234 15.41 -1.97 -13.52
CA LYS A 234 16.84 -2.25 -13.25
C LYS A 234 17.59 -1.06 -12.63
N THR A 235 17.17 0.17 -12.94
CA THR A 235 17.86 1.41 -12.57
C THR A 235 17.21 2.17 -11.41
N GLY A 236 16.29 1.54 -10.69
CA GLY A 236 15.51 2.17 -9.62
C GLY A 236 14.02 2.05 -9.84
N ASP A 237 13.29 1.73 -8.77
CA ASP A 237 11.84 1.52 -8.85
C ASP A 237 11.14 2.85 -9.19
N LEU A 238 10.00 2.74 -9.85
CA LEU A 238 9.19 3.89 -10.26
C LEU A 238 7.85 3.83 -9.54
N LEU A 239 7.57 4.87 -8.75
CA LEU A 239 6.33 5.05 -8.02
C LEU A 239 5.46 6.06 -8.75
N ASP A 240 4.29 5.64 -9.21
CA ASP A 240 3.25 6.55 -9.72
C ASP A 240 2.04 6.48 -8.76
N ILE A 241 1.48 7.63 -8.39
CA ILE A 241 0.30 7.76 -7.53
C ILE A 241 -0.68 8.72 -8.21
N TYR A 242 -1.87 8.23 -8.54
CA TYR A 242 -2.98 9.03 -9.00
C TYR A 242 -4.13 9.00 -7.98
N ILE A 243 -4.67 10.17 -7.66
CA ILE A 243 -5.73 10.34 -6.66
C ILE A 243 -6.78 11.32 -7.20
N GLU A 244 -8.05 10.93 -7.14
CA GLU A 244 -9.20 11.68 -7.65
C GLU A 244 -10.30 11.82 -6.57
N PRO A 245 -10.21 12.82 -5.67
CA PRO A 245 -11.26 13.11 -4.68
C PRO A 245 -12.62 13.47 -5.29
N SER A 246 -12.64 14.06 -6.48
CA SER A 246 -13.87 14.34 -7.23
C SER A 246 -13.59 14.42 -8.73
N ALA A 247 -14.63 14.36 -9.56
CA ALA A 247 -14.49 14.34 -11.03
C ALA A 247 -13.68 15.53 -11.62
N ASN A 248 -13.62 16.65 -10.92
CA ASN A 248 -12.86 17.85 -11.31
C ASN A 248 -11.59 18.10 -10.48
N THR A 249 -11.31 17.28 -9.47
CA THR A 249 -10.18 17.47 -8.56
C THR A 249 -9.33 16.19 -8.56
N TRP A 250 -8.12 16.28 -9.09
CA TRP A 250 -7.19 15.15 -9.13
C TRP A 250 -5.75 15.59 -8.86
N TYR A 251 -4.94 14.64 -8.41
CA TYR A 251 -3.53 14.79 -8.08
C TYR A 251 -2.74 13.64 -8.67
N TYR A 252 -1.57 13.96 -9.23
CA TYR A 252 -0.65 12.98 -9.79
C TYR A 252 0.76 13.22 -9.28
N PHE A 253 1.37 12.17 -8.74
CA PHE A 253 2.76 12.13 -8.31
C PHE A 253 3.48 11.00 -9.04
N SER A 254 4.70 11.26 -9.51
CA SER A 254 5.52 10.28 -10.21
C SER A 254 6.97 10.44 -9.77
N TYR A 255 7.47 9.44 -9.05
CA TYR A 255 8.85 9.40 -8.59
C TYR A 255 9.66 8.39 -9.39
N SER A 256 10.79 8.84 -9.90
CA SER A 256 11.80 7.97 -10.48
C SER A 256 13.18 8.61 -10.39
N LYS A 257 14.19 7.82 -10.04
CA LYS A 257 15.61 8.21 -10.08
C LYS A 257 15.89 9.55 -9.38
N GLY A 258 15.36 9.73 -8.18
CA GLY A 258 15.61 10.95 -7.38
C GLY A 258 14.80 12.18 -7.81
N VAL A 259 13.82 12.03 -8.70
CA VAL A 259 12.96 13.15 -9.13
C VAL A 259 11.51 12.80 -8.85
N MET A 260 10.87 13.58 -7.97
CA MET A 260 9.43 13.56 -7.73
C MET A 260 8.75 14.61 -8.61
N LEU A 261 7.97 14.16 -9.58
CA LEU A 261 7.14 15.03 -10.41
C LEU A 261 5.73 15.07 -9.86
N ALA A 262 5.15 16.26 -9.78
CA ALA A 262 3.77 16.43 -9.33
C ALA A 262 2.99 17.37 -10.26
N VAL A 263 1.68 17.12 -10.40
CA VAL A 263 0.73 18.01 -11.09
C VAL A 263 -0.69 17.71 -10.60
N SER A 264 -1.57 18.70 -10.61
CA SER A 264 -2.97 18.58 -10.22
C SER A 264 -3.89 19.28 -11.23
N SER A 265 -5.20 19.00 -11.18
CA SER A 265 -6.20 19.89 -11.79
C SER A 265 -6.34 21.23 -11.06
N ASN A 266 -5.90 21.32 -9.80
CA ASN A 266 -5.90 22.55 -9.03
C ASN A 266 -4.78 23.48 -9.51
N THR A 267 -5.14 24.64 -10.08
CA THR A 267 -4.19 25.63 -10.59
C THR A 267 -3.40 26.31 -9.47
N GLU A 268 -3.98 26.54 -8.30
CA GLU A 268 -3.27 27.10 -7.13
C GLU A 268 -2.18 26.13 -6.65
N PHE A 269 -2.47 24.83 -6.56
CA PHE A 269 -1.47 23.81 -6.24
C PHE A 269 -0.29 23.86 -7.21
N ASN A 270 -0.57 23.91 -8.52
CA ASN A 270 0.47 23.94 -9.55
C ASN A 270 1.29 25.24 -9.49
N ASN A 271 0.63 26.38 -9.27
CA ASN A 271 1.29 27.69 -9.16
C ASN A 271 2.18 27.77 -7.92
N GLU A 272 1.69 27.33 -6.75
CA GLU A 272 2.46 27.28 -5.51
C GLU A 272 3.70 26.37 -5.69
N LEU A 273 3.53 25.20 -6.31
CA LEU A 273 4.63 24.28 -6.63
C LEU A 273 5.67 24.88 -7.58
N ASP A 274 5.23 25.59 -8.62
CA ASP A 274 6.13 26.23 -9.59
C ASP A 274 6.98 27.32 -8.92
N GLN A 275 6.35 28.12 -8.05
CA GLN A 275 6.96 29.24 -7.33
C GLN A 275 7.94 28.82 -6.21
N VAL A 276 7.95 27.55 -5.80
CA VAL A 276 8.96 27.07 -4.84
C VAL A 276 10.36 27.30 -5.42
N LYS A 277 11.21 28.02 -4.69
CA LYS A 277 12.58 28.36 -5.10
C LYS A 277 13.38 27.09 -5.41
N ALA A 278 14.16 27.09 -6.47
CA ALA A 278 14.93 25.91 -6.93
C ALA A 278 15.82 25.28 -5.84
N LYS A 279 16.37 26.07 -4.91
CA LYS A 279 17.16 25.56 -3.77
C LYS A 279 16.31 24.78 -2.75
N ASN A 280 15.03 25.14 -2.59
CA ASN A 280 14.09 24.48 -1.68
C ASN A 280 13.44 23.24 -2.32
N LYS A 281 13.54 23.11 -3.66
CA LYS A 281 13.10 21.91 -4.41
C LYS A 281 14.08 20.73 -4.27
N LYS A 282 15.29 20.97 -3.76
CA LYS A 282 16.33 19.94 -3.60
C LYS A 282 16.48 19.56 -2.13
N GLN A 283 16.49 18.27 -1.86
CA GLN A 283 16.79 17.76 -0.53
C GLN A 283 18.31 17.78 -0.31
N ASN A 284 18.75 18.24 0.87
CA ASN A 284 20.12 18.05 1.31
C ASN A 284 20.28 16.59 1.77
N VAL A 285 21.09 15.82 1.06
CA VAL A 285 21.28 14.40 1.28
C VAL A 285 22.74 14.15 1.64
N THR A 286 23.01 13.51 2.78
CA THR A 286 24.35 13.09 3.20
C THR A 286 24.74 11.75 2.60
N GLU A 287 23.77 10.84 2.40
CA GLU A 287 23.97 9.50 1.85
C GLU A 287 22.81 9.08 0.93
N GLY A 288 23.13 8.34 -0.13
CA GLY A 288 22.15 7.86 -1.12
C GLY A 288 21.93 8.81 -2.30
N PRO A 289 20.99 8.50 -3.20
CA PRO A 289 20.75 9.31 -4.40
C PRO A 289 20.20 10.69 -4.04
N SER A 290 20.54 11.70 -4.84
CA SER A 290 19.97 13.04 -4.72
C SER A 290 18.45 13.00 -4.89
N PHE A 291 17.73 13.87 -4.20
CA PHE A 291 16.30 14.03 -4.38
C PHE A 291 15.94 15.47 -4.73
N ARG A 292 15.04 15.64 -5.69
CA ARG A 292 14.34 16.90 -5.96
C ARG A 292 12.88 16.67 -6.33
N PHE A 293 12.08 17.72 -6.22
CA PHE A 293 10.71 17.72 -6.75
C PHE A 293 10.44 18.86 -7.72
N ASP A 294 9.60 18.62 -8.72
CA ASP A 294 9.26 19.61 -9.75
C ASP A 294 7.82 19.46 -10.25
N LEU A 295 7.28 20.56 -10.79
CA LEU A 295 6.01 20.55 -11.53
C LEU A 295 6.18 19.78 -12.84
N THR A 296 5.17 19.00 -13.22
CA THR A 296 5.07 18.37 -14.55
C THR A 296 3.81 18.81 -15.28
N LYS A 297 3.68 18.40 -16.55
CA LYS A 297 2.49 18.66 -17.38
C LYS A 297 1.44 17.55 -17.18
N PRO A 298 0.13 17.88 -17.26
CA PRO A 298 -0.97 16.90 -17.16
C PRO A 298 -0.85 15.71 -18.14
N ILE A 299 -0.21 15.90 -19.30
CA ILE A 299 0.02 14.82 -20.27
C ILE A 299 0.74 13.60 -19.67
N LYS A 300 1.59 13.78 -18.65
CA LYS A 300 2.24 12.64 -17.97
C LYS A 300 1.23 11.80 -17.20
N LYS A 301 0.25 12.43 -16.56
CA LYS A 301 -0.88 11.74 -15.91
C LYS A 301 -1.74 11.03 -16.96
N ASP A 302 -2.02 11.66 -18.10
CA ASP A 302 -2.81 11.02 -19.18
C ASP A 302 -2.10 9.76 -19.72
N GLN A 303 -0.80 9.87 -20.02
CA GLN A 303 0.02 8.75 -20.47
C GLN A 303 0.07 7.63 -19.43
N TYR A 304 0.18 7.99 -18.15
CA TYR A 304 0.07 7.05 -17.05
C TYR A 304 -1.28 6.33 -17.11
N LEU A 305 -2.40 7.04 -16.91
CA LEU A 305 -3.73 6.43 -16.84
C LEU A 305 -4.08 5.57 -18.07
N ASN A 306 -3.73 6.03 -19.28
CA ASN A 306 -3.95 5.25 -20.50
C ASN A 306 -3.22 3.90 -20.45
N ARG A 307 -1.97 3.86 -19.97
CA ARG A 307 -1.21 2.62 -19.82
C ARG A 307 -1.85 1.68 -18.80
N ILE A 308 -2.32 2.20 -17.66
CA ILE A 308 -2.87 1.36 -16.57
C ILE A 308 -4.28 0.89 -16.93
N ALA A 309 -5.03 1.67 -17.71
CA ALA A 309 -6.31 1.26 -18.29
C ALA A 309 -6.17 0.08 -19.26
N GLN A 310 -5.16 0.10 -20.14
CA GLN A 310 -4.85 -1.03 -21.04
C GLN A 310 -4.53 -2.33 -20.28
N LEU A 311 -4.12 -2.24 -19.02
CA LEU A 311 -3.83 -3.38 -18.14
C LEU A 311 -5.03 -3.78 -17.25
N GLY A 312 -6.21 -3.17 -17.47
CA GLY A 312 -7.42 -3.43 -16.68
C GLY A 312 -7.30 -3.01 -15.21
N LEU A 313 -6.39 -2.09 -14.89
CA LEU A 313 -6.15 -1.61 -13.52
C LEU A 313 -6.91 -0.32 -13.19
N TYR A 314 -7.39 0.39 -14.21
CA TYR A 314 -8.08 1.67 -14.05
C TYR A 314 -9.11 1.87 -15.17
N GLY A 315 -10.29 2.42 -14.85
CA GLY A 315 -11.26 2.86 -15.87
C GLY A 315 -12.11 1.78 -16.54
N ASN A 316 -11.96 0.48 -16.22
CA ASN A 316 -12.92 -0.51 -16.71
C ASN A 316 -14.27 -0.35 -15.98
N ARG A 317 -15.31 -0.16 -16.80
CA ARG A 317 -16.72 -0.28 -16.45
C ARG A 317 -16.95 -1.61 -15.75
N ILE A 318 -17.72 -1.57 -14.67
CA ILE A 318 -18.39 -2.76 -14.14
C ILE A 318 -19.17 -3.35 -15.34
N SER A 319 -18.72 -4.48 -15.86
CA SER A 319 -19.59 -5.34 -16.64
C SER A 319 -20.51 -6.00 -15.62
N ASP A 320 -21.74 -5.51 -15.55
CA ASP A 320 -22.84 -6.25 -14.95
C ASP A 320 -23.03 -7.51 -15.81
N ASP A 321 -22.31 -8.56 -15.47
CA ASP A 321 -22.60 -9.93 -15.92
C ASP A 321 -23.41 -10.59 -14.81
N THR A 322 -24.66 -10.16 -14.67
CA THR A 322 -25.70 -11.01 -14.11
C THR A 322 -26.34 -11.73 -15.27
N GLY A 323 -25.95 -13.00 -15.42
CA GLY A 323 -26.50 -13.90 -16.40
C GLY A 323 -28.03 -13.88 -16.39
N SER A 324 -28.58 -13.81 -17.59
CA SER A 324 -29.91 -14.31 -17.88
C SER A 324 -29.92 -15.81 -17.57
N GLU A 325 -30.53 -16.21 -16.46
CA GLU A 325 -31.05 -17.56 -16.33
C GLU A 325 -32.32 -17.64 -17.16
N ASP A 326 -32.23 -18.43 -18.23
CA ASP A 326 -33.32 -18.99 -18.99
C ASP A 326 -34.29 -19.71 -18.03
N ALA A 327 -35.51 -19.19 -17.92
CA ALA A 327 -36.65 -19.96 -17.45
C ALA A 327 -37.35 -20.55 -18.68
N SER A 328 -36.95 -21.77 -19.04
CA SER A 328 -37.73 -22.67 -19.89
C SER A 328 -38.25 -23.83 -19.04
N ASP A 329 -39.58 -23.95 -19.01
CA ASP A 329 -40.41 -25.16 -18.88
C ASP A 329 -39.96 -26.30 -17.95
N ASP A 330 -40.67 -26.45 -16.83
CA ASP A 330 -41.56 -27.59 -16.54
C ASP A 330 -42.46 -27.29 -15.33
#